data_AF-A0A399YQM7-F1
#
_entry.id   AF-A0A399YQM7-F1
#
_cell.length_a   1.000
_cell.length_b   1.000
_cell.length_c   1.000
_cell.angle_alpha   90.00
_cell.angle_beta   90.00
_cell.angle_gamma   90.00
#
_symmetry.space_group_name_H-M   'P 1'
#
loop_
_entity.id
_entity.type
_entity.pdbx_description
1 polymer ?
#
loop_
_entity_poly.entity_id
_entity_poly.type
_entity_poly.pdbx_seq_one_letter_code
_entity_poly.pdbx_strand_id
1 'polypeptide(L)'
;MTAIEVQPDKDPKTRPERSVTTGGTILRLLGLVVFTAFSLFFIYLLLSDGYWPLALLIGVITILINYIFLSPNAYPMRWMSPGLAFMLLISVYPIAYTIYISFTNYGTGHLLPKAQVIDILESRNYLPEASGTLNYTVFRNDTTGEYALWLVGPEGNTFFATVGDEFTAEEIGAGALDEDSVPTSIPGWTRLKKAETVRNITAISANSFGLEETAVQVTGRLGQAARLEQRFVYDPEQDAIIDKRDNIIYFADMTTGFFTAKDGSKLNPGFQVTVGLKNYQRFLTDPTFRGPLLLIFAWTVVFALLSVLFSFALGLMIAVVFGRNMPGQRIIKSLLIIPFAVPQVITLLVWRGMMNPLQGVIPRMLQEIFNMPVGWPP
;
A
#
# COMPACT_ATOMS: atom_id res chain seq x y z
N MET A 1 57.92 58.72 3.81
CA MET A 1 56.87 59.26 2.93
C MET A 1 56.95 58.51 1.63
N THR A 2 56.12 57.49 1.47
CA THR A 2 56.02 56.70 0.25
C THR A 2 54.53 56.44 0.08
N ALA A 3 53.96 57.04 -0.95
CA ALA A 3 52.54 57.03 -1.23
C ALA A 3 52.08 55.59 -1.51
N ILE A 4 51.04 55.16 -0.81
CA ILE A 4 50.31 53.93 -1.11
C ILE A 4 49.44 54.26 -2.33
N GLU A 5 49.82 53.75 -3.49
CA GLU A 5 49.04 53.85 -4.70
C GLU A 5 47.82 52.92 -4.57
N VAL A 6 46.65 53.53 -4.36
CA VAL A 6 45.36 52.84 -4.27
C VAL A 6 44.97 52.42 -5.69
N GLN A 7 45.02 51.11 -5.97
CA GLN A 7 44.43 50.56 -7.20
C GLN A 7 42.93 50.90 -7.25
N PRO A 8 42.41 51.35 -8.41
CA PRO A 8 41.01 51.65 -8.53
C PRO A 8 40.17 50.37 -8.42
N ASP A 9 39.09 50.47 -7.65
CA ASP A 9 38.10 49.45 -7.38
C ASP A 9 37.62 48.82 -8.70
N LYS A 10 37.75 47.50 -8.82
CA LYS A 10 37.27 46.76 -10.00
C LYS A 10 35.75 46.82 -9.99
N ASP A 11 35.22 47.60 -10.92
CA ASP A 11 33.82 47.70 -11.32
C ASP A 11 33.00 46.42 -11.01
N PRO A 12 31.93 46.46 -10.18
CA PRO A 12 31.21 45.27 -9.71
C PRO A 12 30.36 44.58 -10.80
N LYS A 13 30.47 45.00 -12.07
CA LYS A 13 29.59 44.61 -13.18
C LYS A 13 30.14 43.62 -14.18
N THR A 14 31.25 42.94 -13.91
CA THR A 14 31.71 41.85 -14.79
C THR A 14 32.02 40.59 -13.98
N ARG A 15 30.96 39.90 -13.53
CA ARG A 15 31.08 38.45 -13.32
C ARG A 15 31.32 37.82 -14.69
N PRO A 16 32.38 37.02 -14.90
CA PRO A 16 32.58 36.38 -16.18
C PRO A 16 31.36 35.49 -16.46
N GLU A 17 30.58 35.84 -17.49
CA GLU A 17 29.60 34.93 -18.06
C GLU A 17 30.37 33.69 -18.52
N ARG A 18 30.29 32.61 -17.74
CA ARG A 18 30.76 31.30 -18.21
C ARG A 18 30.00 31.02 -19.49
N SER A 19 30.73 30.93 -20.60
CA SER A 19 30.20 30.48 -21.88
C SER A 19 29.47 29.17 -21.65
N VAL A 20 28.14 29.23 -21.72
CA VAL A 20 27.31 28.04 -21.55
C VAL A 20 27.55 27.21 -22.80
N THR A 21 28.34 26.14 -22.69
CA THR A 21 28.58 25.22 -23.81
C THR A 21 27.23 24.78 -24.34
N THR A 22 26.92 25.04 -25.61
CA THR A 22 25.61 24.76 -26.23
C THR A 22 25.14 23.32 -25.96
N GLY A 23 26.07 22.36 -25.93
CA GLY A 23 25.80 20.97 -25.56
C GLY A 23 25.30 20.77 -24.13
N GLY A 24 25.81 21.52 -23.15
CA GLY A 24 25.35 21.46 -21.76
C GLY A 24 23.92 22.00 -21.58
N THR A 25 23.56 23.05 -22.32
CA THR A 25 22.19 23.56 -22.33
C THR A 25 21.22 22.55 -22.96
N ILE A 26 21.61 21.94 -24.09
CA ILE A 26 20.80 20.92 -24.77
C ILE A 26 20.58 19.71 -23.86
N LEU A 27 21.65 19.19 -23.23
CA LEU A 27 21.56 18.05 -22.31
C LEU A 27 20.62 18.34 -21.12
N ARG A 28 20.72 19.54 -20.54
CA ARG A 28 19.84 19.97 -19.45
C ARG A 28 18.37 20.03 -19.88
N LEU A 29 18.10 20.60 -21.06
CA LEU A 29 16.74 20.71 -21.59
C LEU A 29 16.16 19.32 -21.91
N LEU A 30 16.94 18.44 -22.54
CA LEU A 30 16.54 17.07 -22.81
C LEU A 30 16.21 16.31 -21.50
N GLY A 31 17.08 16.40 -20.49
CA GLY A 31 16.81 15.77 -19.19
C GLY A 31 15.53 16.29 -18.53
N LEU A 32 15.26 17.58 -18.65
CA LEU A 32 14.06 18.22 -18.10
C LEU A 32 12.79 17.85 -18.86
N VAL A 33 12.86 17.68 -20.18
CA VAL A 33 11.75 17.15 -20.99
C VAL A 33 11.44 15.71 -20.60
N VAL A 34 12.45 14.84 -20.49
CA VAL A 34 12.27 13.44 -20.08
C VAL A 34 11.66 13.36 -18.67
N PHE A 35 12.21 14.12 -17.72
CA PHE A 35 11.68 14.18 -16.36
C PHE A 35 10.22 14.65 -16.31
N THR A 36 9.88 15.68 -17.07
CA THR A 36 8.52 16.22 -17.11
C THR A 36 7.55 15.24 -17.76
N ALA A 37 7.94 14.62 -18.88
CA ALA A 37 7.13 13.59 -19.54
C ALA A 37 6.86 12.41 -18.62
N PHE A 38 7.89 11.90 -17.94
CA PHE A 38 7.75 10.84 -16.94
C PHE A 38 6.84 11.25 -15.78
N SER A 39 7.02 12.48 -15.28
CA SER A 39 6.18 13.00 -14.19
C SER A 39 4.70 13.10 -14.60
N LEU A 40 4.41 13.61 -15.80
CA LEU A 40 3.04 13.72 -16.31
C LEU A 40 2.40 12.36 -16.52
N PHE A 41 3.15 11.40 -17.06
CA PHE A 41 2.70 10.02 -17.19
C PHE A 41 2.36 9.41 -15.81
N PHE A 42 3.23 9.60 -14.83
CA PHE A 42 3.00 9.09 -13.48
C PHE A 42 1.82 9.79 -12.77
N ILE A 43 1.66 11.11 -12.97
CA ILE A 43 0.50 11.87 -12.48
C ILE A 43 -0.80 11.33 -13.09
N TYR A 44 -0.80 11.01 -14.38
CA TYR A 44 -1.96 10.43 -15.06
C TYR A 44 -2.37 9.09 -14.42
N LEU A 45 -1.41 8.18 -14.19
CA LEU A 45 -1.66 6.90 -13.51
C LEU A 45 -2.22 7.08 -12.09
N LEU A 46 -1.67 8.04 -11.32
CA LEU A 46 -2.18 8.30 -9.98
C LEU A 46 -3.60 8.87 -9.98
N LEU A 47 -3.93 9.72 -10.97
CA LEU A 47 -5.28 10.27 -11.11
C LEU A 47 -6.28 9.21 -11.57
N SER A 48 -5.90 8.29 -12.47
CA SER A 48 -6.75 7.16 -12.85
C SER A 48 -7.08 6.26 -11.66
N ASP A 49 -6.11 6.03 -10.79
CA ASP A 49 -6.27 5.19 -9.59
C ASP A 49 -6.98 5.92 -8.43
N GLY A 50 -7.23 7.23 -8.56
CA GLY A 50 -7.87 8.05 -7.53
C GLY A 50 -6.92 8.59 -6.44
N TYR A 51 -5.60 8.44 -6.58
CA TYR A 51 -4.58 8.97 -5.66
C TYR A 51 -4.23 10.44 -5.94
N TRP A 52 -5.24 11.31 -5.94
CA TRP A 52 -5.06 12.73 -6.24
C TRP A 52 -4.08 13.48 -5.30
N PRO A 53 -3.95 13.19 -3.99
CA PRO A 53 -3.04 13.97 -3.12
C PRO A 53 -1.57 13.77 -3.51
N LEU A 54 -1.20 12.54 -3.88
CA LEU A 54 0.14 12.22 -4.35
C LEU A 54 0.39 12.81 -5.74
N ALA A 55 -0.60 12.73 -6.63
CA ALA A 55 -0.55 13.34 -7.95
C ALA A 55 -0.30 14.86 -7.87
N LEU A 56 -1.01 15.54 -6.97
CA LEU A 56 -0.84 16.98 -6.73
C LEU A 56 0.57 17.30 -6.23
N LEU A 57 1.10 16.53 -5.27
CA LEU A 57 2.47 16.73 -4.78
C LEU A 57 3.50 16.57 -5.90
N ILE A 58 3.39 15.50 -6.69
CA ILE A 58 4.32 15.26 -7.80
C ILE A 58 4.21 16.39 -8.81
N GLY A 59 3.00 16.87 -9.12
CA GLY A 59 2.80 18.06 -9.94
C GLY A 59 3.50 19.30 -9.39
N VAL A 60 3.40 19.58 -8.08
CA VAL A 60 4.11 20.68 -7.41
C VAL A 60 5.62 20.52 -7.53
N ILE A 61 6.15 19.31 -7.28
CA ILE A 61 7.59 19.01 -7.42
C ILE A 61 8.04 19.21 -8.87
N THR A 62 7.27 18.75 -9.84
CA THR A 62 7.58 18.89 -11.27
C THR A 62 7.62 20.35 -11.68
N ILE A 63 6.63 21.16 -11.29
CA ILE A 63 6.60 22.61 -11.57
C ILE A 63 7.83 23.30 -10.93
N LEU A 64 8.13 22.96 -9.68
CA LEU A 64 9.23 23.56 -8.93
C LEU A 64 10.60 23.21 -9.52
N ILE A 65 10.82 21.95 -9.90
CA ILE A 65 12.06 21.52 -10.57
C ILE A 65 12.20 22.21 -11.92
N ASN A 66 11.12 22.24 -12.71
CA ASN A 66 11.13 22.94 -13.99
C ASN A 66 11.53 24.41 -13.80
N TYR A 67 10.88 25.11 -12.86
CA TYR A 67 11.21 26.51 -12.54
C TYR A 67 12.68 26.70 -12.15
N ILE A 68 13.23 25.84 -11.27
CA ILE A 68 14.62 25.94 -10.80
C ILE A 68 15.64 25.75 -11.94
N PHE A 69 15.38 24.84 -12.88
CA PHE A 69 16.31 24.52 -13.96
C PHE A 69 16.17 25.43 -15.18
N LEU A 70 14.97 25.98 -15.44
CA LEU A 70 14.74 26.98 -16.48
C LEU A 70 15.18 28.39 -16.05
N SER A 71 14.94 28.77 -14.80
CA SER A 71 15.26 30.12 -14.30
C SER A 71 16.79 30.33 -14.20
N PRO A 72 17.33 31.42 -14.79
CA PRO A 72 18.73 31.81 -14.60
C PRO A 72 19.04 32.21 -13.15
N ASN A 73 18.08 32.82 -12.47
CA ASN A 73 18.23 33.34 -11.11
C ASN A 73 18.23 32.24 -10.04
N ALA A 74 17.67 31.07 -10.35
CA ALA A 74 17.58 29.93 -9.43
C ALA A 74 18.82 29.01 -9.48
N TYR A 75 19.95 29.46 -10.04
CA TYR A 75 21.16 28.64 -10.15
C TYR A 75 21.61 27.99 -8.82
N PRO A 76 21.63 28.70 -7.67
CA PRO A 76 21.97 28.07 -6.39
C PRO A 76 21.00 26.96 -5.97
N MET A 77 19.71 27.10 -6.29
CA MET A 77 18.67 26.13 -5.94
C MET A 77 18.79 24.82 -6.70
N ARG A 78 19.49 24.78 -7.85
CA ARG A 78 19.71 23.55 -8.63
C ARG A 78 20.49 22.48 -7.85
N TRP A 79 21.37 22.91 -6.94
CA TRP A 79 22.10 21.99 -6.06
C TRP A 79 21.22 21.45 -4.94
N MET A 80 20.21 22.22 -4.53
CA MET A 80 19.27 21.85 -3.47
C MET A 80 18.06 21.09 -4.01
N SER A 81 17.77 21.15 -5.31
CA SER A 81 16.53 20.62 -5.87
C SER A 81 16.31 19.12 -5.62
N PRO A 82 17.33 18.23 -5.66
CA PRO A 82 17.10 16.82 -5.30
C PRO A 82 16.70 16.69 -3.82
N GLY A 83 17.41 17.38 -2.92
CA GLY A 83 17.12 17.37 -1.49
C GLY A 83 15.74 17.96 -1.17
N LEU A 84 15.34 19.03 -1.86
CA LEU A 84 14.03 19.65 -1.71
C LEU A 84 12.91 18.73 -2.21
N ALA A 85 13.11 18.04 -3.33
CA ALA A 85 12.16 17.05 -3.83
C ALA A 85 11.98 15.89 -2.82
N PHE A 86 13.08 15.35 -2.28
CA PHE A 86 13.02 14.32 -1.23
C PHE A 86 12.37 14.83 0.04
N MET A 87 12.66 16.05 0.48
CA MET A 87 12.01 16.66 1.65
C MET A 87 10.50 16.77 1.44
N LEU A 88 10.06 17.22 0.25
CA LEU A 88 8.65 17.32 -0.07
C LEU A 88 7.98 15.94 -0.10
N LEU A 89 8.63 14.93 -0.68
CA LEU A 89 8.09 13.58 -0.83
C LEU A 89 8.09 12.77 0.46
N ILE A 90 9.15 12.85 1.26
CA ILE A 90 9.33 11.98 2.44
C ILE A 90 8.88 12.66 3.73
N SER A 91 9.03 13.99 3.84
CA SER A 91 8.68 14.71 5.08
C SER A 91 7.36 15.45 4.97
N VAL A 92 7.17 16.27 3.93
CA VAL A 92 5.98 17.12 3.82
C VAL A 92 4.75 16.32 3.41
N TYR A 93 4.88 15.39 2.47
CA TYR A 93 3.75 14.60 1.99
C TYR A 93 3.10 13.75 3.09
N PRO A 94 3.81 12.95 3.91
CA PRO A 94 3.14 12.21 4.99
C PRO A 94 2.40 13.11 5.97
N ILE A 95 2.93 14.30 6.27
CA ILE A 95 2.25 15.27 7.15
C ILE A 95 0.97 15.79 6.49
N ALA A 96 1.06 16.28 5.25
CA ALA A 96 -0.09 16.79 4.51
C ALA A 96 -1.14 15.70 4.25
N TYR A 97 -0.70 14.47 3.97
CA TYR A 97 -1.56 13.31 3.76
C TYR A 97 -2.24 12.87 5.06
N THR A 98 -1.55 12.94 6.20
CA THR A 98 -2.16 12.69 7.52
C THR A 98 -3.25 13.72 7.82
N ILE A 99 -2.99 14.99 7.51
CA ILE A 99 -4.01 16.05 7.63
C ILE A 99 -5.18 15.74 6.70
N TYR A 100 -4.94 15.40 5.44
CA TYR A 100 -6.01 15.02 4.50
C TYR A 100 -6.85 13.84 5.04
N ILE A 101 -6.21 12.74 5.44
CA ILE A 101 -6.86 11.56 6.02
C ILE A 101 -7.71 11.91 7.25
N SER A 102 -7.29 12.89 8.06
CA SER A 102 -8.07 13.29 9.23
C SER A 102 -9.47 13.85 8.88
N PHE A 103 -9.70 14.27 7.64
CA PHE A 103 -11.00 14.71 7.12
C PHE A 103 -11.76 13.64 6.33
N THR A 104 -11.25 12.40 6.25
CA THR A 104 -11.88 11.29 5.54
C THR A 104 -12.35 10.17 6.48
N ASN A 105 -13.12 9.22 5.96
CA ASN A 105 -13.50 7.99 6.69
C ASN A 105 -12.43 6.89 6.63
N TYR A 106 -11.18 7.22 6.28
CA TYR A 106 -10.11 6.24 6.11
C TYR A 106 -9.93 5.38 7.37
N GLY A 107 -10.05 4.07 7.21
CA GLY A 107 -10.03 3.11 8.31
C GLY A 107 -10.58 1.76 7.88
N THR A 108 -10.93 0.92 8.86
CA THR A 108 -11.46 -0.42 8.61
C THR A 108 -12.66 -0.38 7.67
N GLY A 109 -12.57 -1.12 6.55
CA GLY A 109 -13.60 -1.17 5.52
C GLY A 109 -13.52 -0.09 4.43
N HIS A 110 -12.71 0.96 4.60
CA HIS A 110 -12.60 2.11 3.67
C HIS A 110 -11.13 2.44 3.38
N LEU A 111 -10.38 1.45 2.91
CA LEU A 111 -8.94 1.59 2.72
C LEU A 111 -8.57 2.14 1.34
N LEU A 112 -9.47 2.00 0.36
CA LEU A 112 -9.14 2.23 -1.05
C LEU A 112 -9.95 3.39 -1.65
N PRO A 113 -9.39 4.11 -2.63
CA PRO A 113 -10.16 5.03 -3.46
C PRO A 113 -11.30 4.30 -4.18
N LYS A 114 -12.34 5.06 -4.55
CA LYS A 114 -13.53 4.52 -5.22
C LYS A 114 -13.22 3.79 -6.53
N ALA A 115 -12.31 4.31 -7.36
CA ALA A 115 -11.89 3.66 -8.61
C ALA A 115 -11.37 2.24 -8.36
N GLN A 116 -10.45 2.08 -7.40
CA GLN A 116 -9.91 0.76 -7.05
C GLN A 116 -10.96 -0.18 -6.43
N VAL A 117 -11.92 0.35 -5.68
CA VAL A 117 -13.02 -0.45 -5.16
C VAL A 117 -13.91 -0.95 -6.30
N ILE A 118 -14.16 -0.13 -7.32
CA ILE A 118 -14.87 -0.55 -8.53
C ILE A 118 -14.10 -1.69 -9.21
N ASP A 119 -12.81 -1.52 -9.48
CA ASP A 119 -11.99 -2.57 -10.13
C ASP A 119 -12.02 -3.90 -9.35
N ILE A 120 -11.95 -3.84 -8.01
CA ILE A 120 -12.04 -5.03 -7.16
C ILE A 120 -13.42 -5.66 -7.23
N LEU A 121 -14.49 -4.87 -7.25
CA LEU A 121 -15.85 -5.39 -7.35
C LEU A 121 -16.10 -5.98 -8.73
N GLU A 122 -15.65 -5.33 -9.79
CA GLU A 122 -15.74 -5.80 -11.18
C GLU A 122 -14.93 -7.07 -11.44
N SER A 123 -13.81 -7.28 -10.74
CA SER A 123 -13.06 -8.54 -10.84
C SER A 123 -13.78 -9.77 -10.26
N ARG A 124 -14.92 -9.59 -9.57
CA ARG A 124 -15.67 -10.70 -8.99
C ARG A 124 -16.56 -11.34 -10.04
N ASN A 125 -16.35 -12.63 -10.22
CA ASN A 125 -17.14 -13.45 -11.11
C ASN A 125 -18.17 -14.30 -10.35
N TYR A 126 -19.21 -14.74 -11.06
CA TYR A 126 -20.17 -15.71 -10.58
C TYR A 126 -20.48 -16.74 -11.68
N LEU A 127 -20.98 -17.90 -11.26
CA LEU A 127 -21.51 -18.91 -12.15
C LEU A 127 -23.01 -18.68 -12.30
N PRO A 128 -23.52 -18.30 -13.49
CA PRO A 128 -24.95 -18.15 -13.70
C PRO A 128 -25.60 -19.53 -13.81
N GLU A 129 -26.70 -19.75 -13.10
CA GLU A 129 -27.44 -21.02 -13.19
C GLU A 129 -28.18 -21.17 -14.54
N ALA A 130 -28.40 -20.06 -15.25
CA ALA A 130 -29.27 -19.99 -16.43
C ALA A 130 -28.51 -19.93 -17.78
N SER A 131 -27.23 -19.57 -17.79
CA SER A 131 -26.45 -19.44 -19.03
C SER A 131 -25.82 -20.78 -19.42
N GLY A 132 -26.44 -21.48 -20.38
CA GLY A 132 -25.83 -22.57 -21.15
C GLY A 132 -24.95 -23.53 -20.35
N THR A 133 -25.55 -24.36 -19.49
CA THR A 133 -24.83 -25.43 -18.79
C THR A 133 -24.11 -26.30 -19.81
N LEU A 134 -22.79 -26.35 -19.74
CA LEU A 134 -21.94 -27.21 -20.55
C LEU A 134 -21.80 -28.53 -19.81
N ASN A 135 -22.01 -29.65 -20.52
CA ASN A 135 -21.69 -30.94 -19.95
C ASN A 135 -20.17 -31.12 -20.01
N TYR A 136 -19.54 -31.44 -18.89
CA TYR A 136 -18.09 -31.65 -18.86
C TYR A 136 -17.71 -33.12 -18.63
N THR A 137 -16.67 -33.55 -19.32
CA THR A 137 -15.94 -34.78 -19.00
C THR A 137 -14.50 -34.43 -18.63
N VAL A 138 -14.01 -34.97 -17.52
CA VAL A 138 -12.66 -34.65 -17.02
C VAL A 138 -11.64 -35.59 -17.63
N PHE A 139 -10.57 -34.99 -18.13
CA PHE A 139 -9.36 -35.67 -18.56
C PHE A 139 -8.20 -35.31 -17.63
N ARG A 140 -7.27 -36.24 -17.46
CA ARG A 140 -6.04 -36.02 -16.69
C ARG A 140 -4.84 -36.24 -17.60
N ASN A 141 -3.87 -35.34 -17.54
CA ASN A 141 -2.63 -35.49 -18.27
C ASN A 141 -1.76 -36.56 -17.61
N ASP A 142 -1.26 -37.52 -18.39
CA ASP A 142 -0.47 -38.64 -17.87
C ASP A 142 0.95 -38.24 -17.43
N THR A 143 1.46 -37.11 -17.95
CA THR A 143 2.83 -36.62 -17.71
C THR A 143 2.87 -35.52 -16.64
N THR A 144 1.96 -34.54 -16.72
CA THR A 144 1.93 -33.39 -15.80
C THR A 144 0.98 -33.60 -14.62
N GLY A 145 0.02 -34.52 -14.74
CA GLY A 145 -1.01 -34.74 -13.73
C GLY A 145 -2.09 -33.64 -13.68
N GLU A 146 -2.05 -32.69 -14.61
CA GLU A 146 -3.03 -31.61 -14.74
C GLU A 146 -4.40 -32.13 -15.18
N TYR A 147 -5.45 -31.40 -14.83
CA TYR A 147 -6.81 -31.69 -15.24
C TYR A 147 -7.19 -30.82 -16.44
N ALA A 148 -8.06 -31.34 -17.30
CA ALA A 148 -8.67 -30.60 -18.38
C ALA A 148 -10.13 -31.03 -18.54
N LEU A 149 -10.95 -30.16 -19.11
CA LEU A 149 -12.38 -30.38 -19.31
C LEU A 149 -12.70 -30.47 -20.80
N TRP A 150 -13.32 -31.57 -21.20
CA TRP A 150 -14.04 -31.64 -22.47
C TRP A 150 -15.45 -31.13 -22.25
N LEU A 151 -15.81 -30.03 -22.91
CA LEU A 151 -17.06 -29.33 -22.74
C LEU A 151 -17.97 -29.55 -23.96
N VAL A 152 -19.22 -29.92 -23.70
CA VAL A 152 -20.25 -30.11 -24.72
C VAL A 152 -21.39 -29.13 -24.48
N GLY A 153 -21.61 -28.23 -25.44
CA GLY A 153 -22.70 -27.25 -25.39
C GLY A 153 -24.06 -27.82 -25.81
N PRO A 154 -25.17 -27.16 -25.43
CA PRO A 154 -26.53 -27.58 -25.81
C PRO A 154 -26.79 -27.57 -27.32
N GLU A 155 -26.01 -26.82 -28.09
CA GLU A 155 -26.06 -26.78 -29.57
C GLU A 155 -25.15 -27.83 -30.23
N GLY A 156 -24.49 -28.71 -29.46
CA GLY A 156 -23.59 -29.75 -29.95
C GLY A 156 -22.15 -29.30 -30.23
N ASN A 157 -21.81 -28.04 -29.96
CA ASN A 157 -20.44 -27.54 -30.06
C ASN A 157 -19.56 -28.17 -28.97
N THR A 158 -18.37 -28.64 -29.35
CA THR A 158 -17.42 -29.29 -28.44
C THR A 158 -16.10 -28.53 -28.39
N PHE A 159 -15.58 -28.33 -27.17
CA PHE A 159 -14.32 -27.63 -26.93
C PHE A 159 -13.55 -28.33 -25.80
N PHE A 160 -12.22 -28.30 -25.89
CA PHE A 160 -11.35 -28.81 -24.84
C PHE A 160 -10.65 -27.66 -24.13
N ALA A 161 -10.93 -27.51 -22.83
CA ALA A 161 -10.42 -26.43 -22.01
C ALA A 161 -9.37 -26.96 -21.02
N THR A 162 -8.13 -26.48 -21.14
CA THR A 162 -7.06 -26.68 -20.15
C THR A 162 -7.02 -25.47 -19.21
N VAL A 163 -6.10 -25.46 -18.23
CA VAL A 163 -5.90 -24.28 -17.39
C VAL A 163 -5.19 -23.22 -18.23
N GLY A 164 -5.93 -22.21 -18.70
CA GLY A 164 -5.41 -21.04 -19.43
C GLY A 164 -5.55 -21.07 -20.95
N ASP A 165 -5.79 -22.23 -21.56
CA ASP A 165 -5.95 -22.37 -23.01
C ASP A 165 -7.25 -23.11 -23.37
N GLU A 166 -7.72 -22.89 -24.60
CA GLU A 166 -8.87 -23.55 -25.20
C GLU A 166 -8.45 -24.14 -26.56
N PHE A 167 -8.76 -25.41 -26.79
CA PHE A 167 -8.44 -26.14 -28.01
C PHE A 167 -9.70 -26.70 -28.66
N THR A 168 -9.73 -26.69 -29.99
CA THR A 168 -10.75 -27.40 -30.76
C THR A 168 -10.45 -28.90 -30.83
N ALA A 169 -11.47 -29.70 -31.16
CA ALA A 169 -11.33 -31.15 -31.33
C ALA A 169 -10.24 -31.55 -32.34
N GLU A 170 -10.07 -30.74 -33.39
CA GLU A 170 -9.11 -30.97 -34.47
C GLU A 170 -7.68 -30.63 -34.04
N GLU A 171 -7.49 -29.54 -33.30
CA GLU A 171 -6.16 -29.09 -32.82
C GLU A 171 -5.55 -30.05 -31.82
N ILE A 172 -6.36 -30.71 -30.99
CA ILE A 172 -5.88 -31.66 -29.99
C ILE A 172 -5.78 -33.11 -30.50
N GLY A 173 -6.16 -33.36 -31.76
CA GLY A 173 -6.14 -34.69 -32.34
C GLY A 173 -7.09 -35.67 -31.64
N ALA A 174 -8.28 -35.20 -31.27
CA ALA A 174 -9.28 -36.02 -30.61
C ALA A 174 -9.73 -37.19 -31.51
N GLY A 175 -9.82 -38.39 -30.94
CA GLY A 175 -10.34 -39.58 -31.62
C GLY A 175 -11.85 -39.51 -31.90
N ALA A 176 -12.42 -40.58 -32.44
CA ALA A 176 -13.86 -40.65 -32.72
C ALA A 176 -14.70 -40.34 -31.47
N LEU A 177 -15.74 -39.52 -31.66
CA LEU A 177 -16.69 -39.15 -30.61
C LEU A 177 -17.58 -40.36 -30.26
N ASP A 178 -17.85 -40.58 -28.98
CA ASP A 178 -18.79 -41.58 -28.47
C ASP A 178 -20.26 -41.11 -28.58
N GLU A 179 -21.21 -41.95 -28.14
CA GLU A 179 -22.66 -41.64 -28.16
C GLU A 179 -23.03 -40.36 -27.38
N ASP A 180 -22.16 -39.91 -26.46
CA ASP A 180 -22.32 -38.70 -25.66
C ASP A 180 -21.55 -37.49 -26.23
N SER A 181 -21.05 -37.58 -27.48
CA SER A 181 -20.23 -36.55 -28.13
C SER A 181 -18.91 -36.25 -27.40
N VAL A 182 -18.34 -37.25 -26.73
CA VAL A 182 -17.04 -37.18 -26.03
C VAL A 182 -15.99 -38.02 -26.78
N PRO A 183 -14.76 -37.52 -26.98
CA PRO A 183 -13.70 -38.29 -27.63
C PRO A 183 -13.37 -39.58 -26.88
N THR A 184 -13.27 -40.68 -27.64
CA THR A 184 -12.87 -41.99 -27.11
C THR A 184 -11.41 -42.02 -26.66
N SER A 185 -10.54 -41.23 -27.27
CA SER A 185 -9.15 -41.04 -26.85
C SER A 185 -8.63 -39.65 -27.24
N ILE A 186 -7.80 -39.06 -26.39
CA ILE A 186 -7.05 -37.84 -26.66
C ILE A 186 -5.57 -38.15 -26.39
N PRO A 187 -4.64 -37.89 -27.31
CA PRO A 187 -3.22 -38.18 -27.11
C PRO A 187 -2.65 -37.52 -25.84
N GLY A 188 -2.11 -38.31 -24.91
CA GLY A 188 -1.50 -37.81 -23.66
C GLY A 188 -2.48 -37.51 -22.51
N TRP A 189 -3.78 -37.76 -22.71
CA TRP A 189 -4.83 -37.48 -21.74
C TRP A 189 -5.68 -38.73 -21.45
N THR A 190 -5.81 -39.09 -20.18
CA THR A 190 -6.67 -40.18 -19.73
C THR A 190 -8.03 -39.67 -19.26
N ARG A 191 -9.10 -40.25 -19.78
CA ARG A 191 -10.48 -39.96 -19.34
C ARG A 191 -10.70 -40.51 -17.93
N LEU A 192 -11.05 -39.65 -16.97
CA LEU A 192 -11.34 -40.07 -15.61
C LEU A 192 -12.74 -40.69 -15.51
N LYS A 193 -12.87 -41.75 -14.70
CA LYS A 193 -14.18 -42.33 -14.37
C LYS A 193 -14.95 -41.40 -13.43
N LYS A 194 -16.29 -41.52 -13.41
CA LYS A 194 -17.16 -40.72 -12.51
C LYS A 194 -16.72 -40.80 -11.04
N ALA A 195 -16.33 -41.98 -10.55
CA ALA A 195 -15.85 -42.18 -9.18
C ALA A 195 -14.54 -41.42 -8.86
N GLU A 196 -13.62 -41.36 -9.82
CA GLU A 196 -12.33 -40.66 -9.68
C GLU A 196 -12.52 -39.14 -9.79
N THR A 197 -13.43 -38.70 -10.66
CA THR A 197 -13.82 -37.29 -10.78
C THR A 197 -14.40 -36.75 -9.49
N VAL A 198 -15.30 -37.50 -8.84
CA VAL A 198 -15.90 -37.11 -7.55
C VAL A 198 -14.83 -37.04 -6.45
N ARG A 199 -13.86 -37.97 -6.44
CA ARG A 199 -12.77 -37.98 -5.46
C ARG A 199 -11.87 -36.74 -5.57
N ASN A 200 -11.70 -36.20 -6.78
CA ASN A 200 -10.81 -35.07 -7.05
C ASN A 200 -11.59 -33.75 -7.29
N ILE A 201 -12.89 -33.72 -7.02
CA ILE A 201 -13.77 -32.61 -7.41
C ILE A 201 -13.31 -31.27 -6.81
N THR A 202 -12.83 -31.26 -5.57
CA THR A 202 -12.34 -30.04 -4.91
C THR A 202 -11.12 -29.44 -5.61
N ALA A 203 -10.22 -30.28 -6.14
CA ALA A 203 -9.04 -29.83 -6.88
C ALA A 203 -9.42 -29.33 -8.28
N ILE A 204 -10.45 -29.93 -8.90
CA ILE A 204 -10.96 -29.53 -10.21
C ILE A 204 -11.76 -28.22 -10.10
N SER A 205 -12.65 -28.10 -9.13
CA SER A 205 -13.48 -26.91 -8.92
C SER A 205 -12.69 -25.68 -8.46
N ALA A 206 -11.46 -25.86 -7.96
CA ALA A 206 -10.58 -24.75 -7.58
C ALA A 206 -10.01 -24.01 -8.80
N ASN A 207 -9.97 -24.65 -9.96
CA ASN A 207 -9.39 -24.10 -11.18
C ASN A 207 -10.48 -23.62 -12.16
N SER A 208 -10.15 -22.58 -12.92
CA SER A 208 -10.87 -22.17 -14.13
C SER A 208 -10.21 -22.78 -15.36
N PHE A 209 -11.02 -23.21 -16.33
CA PHE A 209 -10.55 -23.85 -17.56
C PHE A 209 -10.95 -23.03 -18.78
N GLY A 210 -10.03 -22.84 -19.74
CA GLY A 210 -10.20 -21.99 -20.92
C GLY A 210 -9.43 -20.67 -20.83
N LEU A 211 -9.60 -19.82 -21.84
CA LEU A 211 -9.04 -18.47 -21.88
C LEU A 211 -9.71 -17.58 -20.82
N GLU A 212 -9.03 -16.54 -20.33
CA GLU A 212 -9.58 -15.66 -19.28
C GLU A 212 -10.97 -15.09 -19.64
N GLU A 213 -11.23 -14.82 -20.92
CA GLU A 213 -12.51 -14.28 -21.40
C GLU A 213 -13.63 -15.33 -21.57
N THR A 214 -13.27 -16.61 -21.78
CA THR A 214 -14.22 -17.71 -22.00
C THR A 214 -14.23 -18.73 -20.87
N ALA A 215 -13.49 -18.45 -19.79
CA ALA A 215 -13.22 -19.38 -18.71
C ALA A 215 -14.48 -20.02 -18.12
N VAL A 216 -14.44 -21.34 -18.00
CA VAL A 216 -15.51 -22.18 -17.50
C VAL A 216 -15.08 -22.80 -16.18
N GLN A 217 -15.99 -22.81 -15.21
CA GLN A 217 -15.77 -23.47 -13.92
C GLN A 217 -16.83 -24.54 -13.68
N VAL A 218 -16.44 -25.61 -13.01
CA VAL A 218 -17.34 -26.69 -12.62
C VAL A 218 -18.38 -26.16 -11.63
N THR A 219 -19.66 -26.41 -11.91
CA THR A 219 -20.76 -26.02 -11.02
C THR A 219 -20.90 -27.01 -9.86
N GLY A 220 -21.73 -26.68 -8.87
CA GLY A 220 -22.07 -27.62 -7.78
C GLY A 220 -22.78 -28.91 -8.23
N ARG A 221 -23.19 -29.00 -9.50
CA ARG A 221 -23.81 -30.20 -10.09
C ARG A 221 -22.75 -31.01 -10.85
N LEU A 222 -22.62 -32.28 -10.49
CA LEU A 222 -21.65 -33.18 -11.10
C LEU A 222 -21.93 -33.32 -12.61
N GLY A 223 -20.90 -33.09 -13.42
CA GLY A 223 -21.00 -33.17 -14.88
C GLY A 223 -21.50 -31.89 -15.57
N GLN A 224 -21.80 -30.82 -14.83
CA GLN A 224 -22.14 -29.50 -15.39
C GLN A 224 -21.09 -28.44 -15.06
N ALA A 225 -20.67 -27.70 -16.07
CA ALA A 225 -19.79 -26.56 -15.98
C ALA A 225 -20.47 -25.34 -16.59
N ALA A 226 -20.15 -24.15 -16.10
CA ALA A 226 -20.73 -22.90 -16.59
C ALA A 226 -19.62 -21.88 -16.81
N ARG A 227 -19.82 -20.99 -17.77
CA ARG A 227 -18.92 -19.87 -18.01
C ARG A 227 -18.99 -18.91 -16.82
N LEU A 228 -17.84 -18.38 -16.43
CA LEU A 228 -17.77 -17.31 -15.45
C LEU A 228 -18.28 -16.02 -16.09
N GLU A 229 -19.30 -15.43 -15.49
CA GLU A 229 -19.73 -14.08 -15.85
C GLU A 229 -19.29 -13.09 -14.78
N GLN A 230 -19.01 -11.86 -15.22
CA GLN A 230 -18.76 -10.75 -14.32
C GLN A 230 -20.01 -10.48 -13.47
N ARG A 231 -19.87 -10.56 -12.14
CA ARG A 231 -21.00 -10.39 -11.22
C ARG A 231 -21.43 -8.94 -11.10
N PHE A 232 -20.45 -8.05 -10.91
CA PHE A 232 -20.69 -6.63 -10.67
C PHE A 232 -20.23 -5.83 -11.86
N VAL A 233 -21.10 -4.98 -12.41
CA VAL A 233 -20.78 -4.06 -13.50
C VAL A 233 -21.04 -2.64 -13.02
N TYR A 234 -20.06 -1.75 -13.15
CA TYR A 234 -20.21 -0.35 -12.81
C TYR A 234 -20.88 0.43 -13.95
N ASP A 235 -21.91 1.20 -13.59
CA ASP A 235 -22.58 2.16 -14.46
C ASP A 235 -22.10 3.59 -14.11
N PRO A 236 -21.29 4.23 -14.98
CA PRO A 236 -20.80 5.59 -14.76
C PRO A 236 -21.89 6.66 -14.75
N GLU A 237 -23.05 6.44 -15.40
CA GLU A 237 -24.10 7.46 -15.52
C GLU A 237 -24.89 7.59 -14.22
N GLN A 238 -25.17 6.46 -13.57
CA GLN A 238 -25.95 6.41 -12.32
C GLN A 238 -25.08 6.39 -11.07
N ASP A 239 -23.76 6.32 -11.23
CA ASP A 239 -22.80 6.09 -10.16
C ASP A 239 -23.22 4.90 -9.26
N ALA A 240 -23.41 3.75 -9.92
CA ALA A 240 -23.96 2.57 -9.30
C ALA A 240 -23.29 1.29 -9.79
N ILE A 241 -23.28 0.26 -8.94
CA ILE A 241 -22.83 -1.08 -9.27
C ILE A 241 -24.06 -1.96 -9.41
N ILE A 242 -24.18 -2.64 -10.55
CA ILE A 242 -25.26 -3.55 -10.87
C ILE A 242 -24.76 -4.97 -10.60
N ASP A 243 -25.41 -5.67 -9.67
CA ASP A 243 -25.19 -7.11 -9.46
C ASP A 243 -26.04 -7.91 -10.46
N LYS A 244 -25.39 -8.53 -11.45
CA LYS A 244 -26.07 -9.34 -12.48
C LYS A 244 -26.69 -10.62 -11.93
N ARG A 245 -26.19 -11.14 -10.81
CA ARG A 245 -26.70 -12.38 -10.22
C ARG A 245 -28.09 -12.16 -9.62
N ASP A 246 -28.21 -11.14 -8.77
CA ASP A 246 -29.43 -10.87 -7.99
C ASP A 246 -30.27 -9.75 -8.63
N ASN A 247 -29.76 -9.12 -9.70
CA ASN A 247 -30.34 -7.96 -10.38
C ASN A 247 -30.60 -6.77 -9.45
N ILE A 248 -29.69 -6.56 -8.49
CA ILE A 248 -29.76 -5.48 -7.49
C ILE A 248 -28.80 -4.36 -7.90
N ILE A 249 -29.28 -3.12 -7.80
CA ILE A 249 -28.48 -1.91 -8.08
C ILE A 249 -28.04 -1.28 -6.76
N TYR A 250 -26.72 -1.11 -6.59
CA TYR A 250 -26.09 -0.50 -5.43
C TYR A 250 -25.55 0.88 -5.80
N PHE A 251 -26.11 1.94 -5.21
CA PHE A 251 -25.70 3.32 -5.47
C PHE A 251 -24.52 3.72 -4.59
N ALA A 252 -23.61 4.54 -5.12
CA ALA A 252 -22.50 5.07 -4.35
C ALA A 252 -22.99 6.05 -3.26
N ASP A 253 -22.93 5.65 -1.99
CA ASP A 253 -23.23 6.54 -0.87
C ASP A 253 -21.98 7.31 -0.44
N MET A 254 -21.90 8.56 -0.89
CA MET A 254 -20.80 9.49 -0.57
C MET A 254 -20.75 9.90 0.91
N THR A 255 -21.77 9.58 1.72
CA THR A 255 -21.80 9.93 3.14
C THR A 255 -21.22 8.84 4.03
N THR A 256 -21.44 7.57 3.68
CA THR A 256 -20.92 6.41 4.42
C THR A 256 -19.66 5.83 3.80
N GLY A 257 -19.49 5.96 2.47
CA GLY A 257 -18.39 5.35 1.72
C GLY A 257 -18.67 3.91 1.30
N PHE A 258 -19.93 3.55 1.06
CA PHE A 258 -20.31 2.21 0.59
C PHE A 258 -21.21 2.29 -0.64
N PHE A 259 -21.14 1.27 -1.50
CA PHE A 259 -22.20 1.03 -2.48
C PHE A 259 -23.37 0.37 -1.76
N THR A 260 -24.51 1.06 -1.72
CA THR A 260 -25.69 0.69 -0.91
C THR A 260 -26.92 0.54 -1.81
N ALA A 261 -27.64 -0.57 -1.68
CA ALA A 261 -28.88 -0.79 -2.40
C ALA A 261 -30.08 -0.17 -1.67
N LYS A 262 -31.23 -0.11 -2.35
CA LYS A 262 -32.47 0.48 -1.80
C LYS A 262 -33.01 -0.24 -0.56
N ASP A 263 -32.63 -1.50 -0.36
CA ASP A 263 -32.98 -2.32 0.80
C ASP A 263 -32.05 -2.09 2.01
N GLY A 264 -30.99 -1.29 1.84
CA GLY A 264 -29.98 -1.01 2.87
C GLY A 264 -28.80 -1.99 2.91
N SER A 265 -28.75 -2.98 2.00
CA SER A 265 -27.60 -3.87 1.85
C SER A 265 -26.38 -3.12 1.30
N LYS A 266 -25.18 -3.51 1.75
CA LYS A 266 -23.91 -2.82 1.43
C LYS A 266 -22.92 -3.78 0.78
N LEU A 267 -22.23 -3.31 -0.24
CA LEU A 267 -21.10 -4.03 -0.83
C LEU A 267 -19.82 -3.75 -0.06
N ASN A 268 -19.05 -4.80 0.20
CA ASN A 268 -17.70 -4.72 0.74
C ASN A 268 -16.67 -5.04 -0.36
N PRO A 269 -15.52 -4.37 -0.41
CA PRO A 269 -15.08 -3.29 0.50
C PRO A 269 -15.79 -1.95 0.21
N GLY A 270 -15.78 -1.05 1.20
CA GLY A 270 -16.17 0.35 1.02
C GLY A 270 -15.02 1.21 0.47
N PHE A 271 -15.34 2.43 0.08
CA PHE A 271 -14.41 3.41 -0.50
C PHE A 271 -14.22 4.65 0.39
N GLN A 272 -13.09 5.31 0.20
CA GLN A 272 -12.77 6.55 0.91
C GLN A 272 -13.66 7.71 0.47
N VAL A 273 -14.25 8.41 1.44
CA VAL A 273 -15.01 9.65 1.25
C VAL A 273 -14.58 10.73 2.24
N THR A 274 -14.78 11.98 1.86
CA THR A 274 -14.55 13.12 2.75
C THR A 274 -15.71 13.24 3.74
N VAL A 275 -15.40 13.17 5.03
CA VAL A 275 -16.37 13.30 6.13
C VAL A 275 -16.30 14.67 6.81
N GLY A 276 -15.37 15.53 6.38
CA GLY A 276 -15.18 16.87 6.94
C GLY A 276 -14.74 16.81 8.39
N LEU A 277 -15.38 17.57 9.27
CA LEU A 277 -15.00 17.68 10.69
C LEU A 277 -15.54 16.56 11.59
N LYS A 278 -16.22 15.53 11.03
CA LYS A 278 -16.85 14.48 11.84
C LYS A 278 -15.87 13.76 12.77
N ASN A 279 -14.64 13.51 12.34
CA ASN A 279 -13.61 12.87 13.17
C ASN A 279 -13.25 13.72 14.39
N TYR A 280 -13.05 15.02 14.18
CA TYR A 280 -12.75 15.99 15.25
C TYR A 280 -13.93 16.19 16.20
N GLN A 281 -15.15 16.31 15.67
CA GLN A 281 -16.35 16.40 16.47
C GLN A 281 -16.51 15.16 17.34
N ARG A 282 -16.38 13.95 16.76
CA ARG A 282 -16.45 12.68 17.50
C ARG A 282 -15.40 12.61 18.60
N PHE A 283 -14.15 12.93 18.29
CA PHE A 283 -13.07 12.98 19.29
C PHE A 283 -13.39 13.94 20.44
N LEU A 284 -13.97 15.10 20.10
CA LEU A 284 -14.34 16.10 21.07
C LEU A 284 -15.64 15.83 21.80
N THR A 285 -16.57 15.01 21.31
CA THR A 285 -17.90 14.82 21.93
C THR A 285 -18.05 13.49 22.65
N ASP A 286 -17.34 12.46 22.21
CA ASP A 286 -17.47 11.10 22.73
C ASP A 286 -16.91 11.01 24.17
N PRO A 287 -17.74 10.61 25.16
CA PRO A 287 -17.34 10.48 26.56
C PRO A 287 -16.15 9.53 26.76
N THR A 288 -16.00 8.55 25.87
CA THR A 288 -14.92 7.55 25.91
C THR A 288 -13.54 8.19 25.78
N PHE A 289 -13.41 9.26 24.98
CA PHE A 289 -12.13 9.94 24.76
C PHE A 289 -11.90 11.10 25.73
N ARG A 290 -12.95 11.82 26.12
CA ARG A 290 -12.84 13.04 26.95
C ARG A 290 -12.25 12.80 28.34
N GLY A 291 -12.65 11.71 29.02
CA GLY A 291 -12.26 11.45 30.40
C GLY A 291 -10.74 11.35 30.61
N PRO A 292 -10.04 10.50 29.83
CA PRO A 292 -8.59 10.33 29.98
C PRO A 292 -7.75 11.44 29.31
N LEU A 293 -8.31 12.19 28.36
CA LEU A 293 -7.51 13.05 27.47
C LEU A 293 -6.65 14.08 28.21
N LEU A 294 -7.25 14.84 29.12
CA LEU A 294 -6.52 15.89 29.86
C LEU A 294 -5.45 15.30 30.77
N LEU A 295 -5.72 14.14 31.38
CA LEU A 295 -4.76 13.46 32.24
C LEU A 295 -3.57 12.93 31.44
N ILE A 296 -3.84 12.28 30.30
CA ILE A 296 -2.79 11.78 29.40
C ILE A 296 -1.97 12.96 28.87
N PHE A 297 -2.61 14.03 28.41
CA PHE A 297 -1.93 15.21 27.90
C PHE A 297 -1.03 15.85 28.96
N ALA A 298 -1.55 16.09 30.16
CA ALA A 298 -0.79 16.66 31.27
C ALA A 298 0.39 15.76 31.64
N TRP A 299 0.18 14.44 31.72
CA TRP A 299 1.25 13.49 31.96
C TRP A 299 2.34 13.55 30.89
N THR A 300 1.99 13.55 29.59
CA THR A 300 2.95 13.62 28.49
C THR A 300 3.78 14.90 28.55
N VAL A 301 3.16 16.05 28.84
CA VAL A 301 3.86 17.33 28.96
C VAL A 301 4.80 17.34 30.16
N VAL A 302 4.33 16.93 31.35
CA VAL A 302 5.14 16.87 32.56
C VAL A 302 6.31 15.90 32.37
N PHE A 303 6.05 14.72 31.80
CA PHE A 303 7.07 13.72 31.51
C PHE A 303 8.16 14.26 30.57
N ALA A 304 7.77 14.92 29.47
CA ALA A 304 8.71 15.51 28.53
C ALA A 304 9.55 16.62 29.18
N LEU A 305 8.91 17.52 29.92
CA LEU A 305 9.60 18.61 30.64
C LEU A 305 10.59 18.09 31.67
N LEU A 306 10.18 17.14 32.50
CA LEU A 306 11.06 16.53 33.51
C LEU A 306 12.20 15.77 32.85
N SER A 307 11.93 15.03 31.78
CA SER A 307 12.95 14.27 31.05
C SER A 307 14.01 15.20 30.44
N VAL A 308 13.61 16.30 29.79
CA VAL A 308 14.53 17.31 29.26
C VAL A 308 15.29 18.01 30.39
N LEU A 309 14.60 18.40 31.47
CA LEU A 309 15.22 19.07 32.61
C LEU A 309 16.31 18.19 33.26
N PHE A 310 16.01 16.94 33.60
CA PHE A 310 16.97 16.05 34.25
C PHE A 310 18.11 15.63 33.32
N SER A 311 17.83 15.32 32.05
CA SER A 311 18.89 14.96 31.09
C SER A 311 19.81 16.14 30.81
N PHE A 312 19.28 17.35 30.64
CA PHE A 312 20.07 18.56 30.47
C PHE A 312 20.87 18.90 31.73
N ALA A 313 20.24 18.86 32.91
CA ALA A 313 20.92 19.14 34.18
C ALA A 313 22.06 18.16 34.46
N LEU A 314 21.83 16.85 34.24
CA LEU A 314 22.86 15.83 34.40
C LEU A 314 23.97 15.98 33.36
N GLY A 315 23.62 16.22 32.09
CA GLY A 315 24.58 16.45 31.02
C GLY A 315 25.45 17.69 31.27
N LEU A 316 24.84 18.79 31.73
CA LEU A 316 25.54 20.01 32.11
C LEU A 316 26.44 19.79 33.33
N MET A 317 25.94 19.11 34.37
CA MET A 317 26.73 18.78 35.56
C MET A 317 27.97 17.97 35.19
N ILE A 318 27.83 16.91 34.38
CA ILE A 318 28.94 16.12 33.88
C ILE A 318 29.89 16.98 33.03
N ALA A 319 29.38 17.81 32.12
CA ALA A 319 30.21 18.67 31.27
C ALA A 319 31.06 19.67 32.08
N VAL A 320 30.49 20.25 33.15
CA VAL A 320 31.19 21.17 34.05
C VAL A 320 32.24 20.44 34.90
N VAL A 321 31.86 19.31 35.52
CA VAL A 321 32.77 18.51 36.38
C VAL A 321 33.95 17.96 35.58
N PHE A 322 33.72 17.44 34.38
CA PHE A 322 34.74 16.83 33.52
C PHE A 322 35.30 17.80 32.46
N GLY A 323 35.23 19.11 32.73
CA GLY A 323 35.59 20.18 31.82
C GLY A 323 37.09 20.54 31.78
N ARG A 324 37.86 20.29 32.84
CA ARG A 324 39.30 20.64 32.90
C ARG A 324 40.15 19.63 33.68
N ASN A 325 41.25 19.18 33.07
CA ASN A 325 42.42 18.49 33.65
C ASN A 325 42.16 17.35 34.66
N MET A 326 41.03 16.65 34.57
CA MET A 326 40.76 15.50 35.44
C MET A 326 41.46 14.24 34.91
N PRO A 327 42.24 13.51 35.74
CA PRO A 327 42.79 12.21 35.35
C PRO A 327 41.67 11.22 35.05
N GLY A 328 41.81 10.44 33.97
CA GLY A 328 40.79 9.44 33.58
C GLY A 328 39.59 10.00 32.77
N GLN A 329 39.54 11.30 32.49
CA GLN A 329 38.43 11.94 31.76
C GLN A 329 38.06 11.27 30.43
N ARG A 330 39.04 10.71 29.69
CA ARG A 330 38.82 10.05 28.41
C ARG A 330 38.00 8.76 28.58
N ILE A 331 38.34 7.96 29.59
CA ILE A 331 37.65 6.70 29.89
C ILE A 331 36.21 6.98 30.31
N ILE A 332 36.01 7.95 31.21
CA ILE A 332 34.69 8.31 31.71
C ILE A 332 33.78 8.82 30.58
N LYS A 333 34.28 9.73 29.72
CA LYS A 333 33.53 10.21 28.55
C LYS A 333 33.17 9.08 27.58
N SER A 334 34.08 8.14 27.33
CA SER A 334 33.80 6.98 26.48
C SER A 334 32.71 6.07 27.07
N LEU A 335 32.77 5.77 28.37
CA LEU A 335 31.76 4.95 29.04
C LEU A 335 30.37 5.60 29.02
N LEU A 336 30.29 6.91 29.17
CA LEU A 336 29.03 7.66 29.15
C LEU A 336 28.32 7.66 27.78
N ILE A 337 29.04 7.39 26.69
CA ILE A 337 28.46 7.30 25.32
C ILE A 337 27.89 5.90 25.05
N ILE A 338 28.33 4.85 25.77
CA ILE A 338 27.90 3.47 25.54
C ILE A 338 26.36 3.32 25.53
N PRO A 339 25.59 3.90 26.47
CA PRO A 339 24.14 3.75 26.48
C PRO A 339 23.47 4.26 25.20
N PHE A 340 24.05 5.27 24.54
CA PHE A 340 23.55 5.81 23.28
C PHE A 340 23.85 4.90 22.07
N ALA A 341 24.93 4.10 22.15
CA ALA A 341 25.30 3.15 21.10
C ALA A 341 24.42 1.90 21.07
N VAL A 342 23.76 1.56 22.20
CA VAL A 342 22.87 0.40 22.29
C VAL A 342 21.51 0.72 21.66
N PRO A 343 20.96 -0.15 20.79
CA PRO A 343 19.62 0.02 20.23
C PRO A 343 18.56 0.19 21.33
N GLN A 344 17.75 1.25 21.22
CA GLN A 344 16.78 1.64 22.26
C GLN A 344 15.78 0.53 22.61
N VAL A 345 15.37 -0.28 21.63
CA VAL A 345 14.43 -1.40 21.85
C VAL A 345 15.02 -2.43 22.82
N ILE A 346 16.30 -2.78 22.68
CA ILE A 346 16.97 -3.74 23.56
C ILE A 346 17.06 -3.15 24.97
N THR A 347 17.49 -1.90 25.07
CA THR A 347 17.57 -1.17 26.34
C THR A 347 16.21 -1.17 27.07
N LEU A 348 15.12 -0.87 26.35
CA LEU A 348 13.76 -0.90 26.90
C LEU A 348 13.37 -2.27 27.45
N LEU A 349 13.66 -3.35 26.70
CA LEU A 349 13.32 -4.71 27.12
C LEU A 349 14.13 -5.16 28.34
N VAL A 350 15.41 -4.79 28.42
CA VAL A 350 16.27 -5.04 29.58
C VAL A 350 15.70 -4.33 30.81
N TRP A 351 15.40 -3.03 30.69
CA TRP A 351 14.78 -2.26 31.78
C TRP A 351 13.43 -2.85 32.21
N ARG A 352 12.57 -3.22 31.25
CA ARG A 352 11.29 -3.88 31.55
C ARG A 352 11.48 -5.18 32.35
N GLY A 353 12.46 -6.00 31.98
CA GLY A 353 12.79 -7.22 32.72
C GLY A 353 13.33 -6.92 34.12
N MET A 354 14.25 -5.95 34.24
CA MET A 354 14.84 -5.56 35.52
C MET A 354 13.83 -4.94 36.49
N MET A 355 12.82 -4.23 35.96
CA MET A 355 11.74 -3.58 36.70
C MET A 355 10.53 -4.49 36.94
N ASN A 356 10.58 -5.75 36.51
CA ASN A 356 9.48 -6.71 36.72
C ASN A 356 9.18 -6.84 38.23
N PRO A 357 7.93 -6.63 38.68
CA PRO A 357 7.62 -6.60 40.11
C PRO A 357 7.85 -7.90 40.86
N LEU A 358 7.78 -9.04 40.15
CA LEU A 358 7.85 -10.38 40.75
C LEU A 358 9.27 -10.96 40.67
N GLN A 359 9.96 -10.75 39.55
CA GLN A 359 11.24 -11.41 39.24
C GLN A 359 12.36 -10.42 38.90
N GLY A 360 12.07 -9.12 38.87
CA GLY A 360 13.03 -8.09 38.52
C GLY A 360 14.17 -8.01 39.52
N VAL A 361 15.36 -7.67 39.03
CA VAL A 361 16.54 -7.49 39.89
C VAL A 361 16.39 -6.23 40.76
N ILE A 362 15.77 -5.16 40.22
CA ILE A 362 15.65 -3.89 40.91
C ILE A 362 14.68 -3.99 42.11
N PRO A 363 13.42 -4.45 41.95
CA PRO A 363 12.52 -4.69 43.09
C PRO A 363 13.12 -5.55 44.19
N ARG A 364 13.77 -6.67 43.84
CA ARG A 364 14.40 -7.58 44.81
C ARG A 364 15.49 -6.88 45.60
N MET A 365 16.40 -6.18 44.92
CA MET A 365 17.47 -5.42 45.57
C MET A 365 16.92 -4.32 46.49
N LEU A 366 15.89 -3.59 46.05
CA LEU A 366 15.26 -2.55 46.88
C LEU A 366 14.54 -3.14 48.10
N GLN A 367 13.89 -4.28 47.95
CA GLN A 367 13.24 -4.97 49.06
C GLN A 367 14.26 -5.44 50.10
N GLU A 368 15.41 -5.97 49.68
CA GLU A 368 16.48 -6.37 50.60
C GLU A 368 17.06 -5.18 51.38
N ILE A 369 17.19 -4.01 50.74
CA ILE A 369 17.77 -2.81 51.37
C ILE A 369 16.76 -2.11 52.29
N PHE A 370 15.53 -1.92 51.82
CA PHE A 370 14.53 -1.08 52.48
C PHE A 370 13.45 -1.86 53.23
N ASN A 371 13.46 -3.20 53.13
CA ASN A 371 12.48 -4.11 53.73
C ASN A 371 11.02 -3.76 53.40
N MET A 372 10.80 -3.13 52.24
CA MET A 372 9.48 -2.76 51.73
C MET A 372 9.30 -3.35 50.33
N PRO A 373 8.11 -3.89 50.00
CA PRO A 373 7.83 -4.33 48.64
C PRO A 373 7.79 -3.10 47.72
N VAL A 374 8.80 -2.96 46.85
CA VAL A 374 8.85 -1.91 45.82
C VAL A 374 8.48 -2.54 44.48
N GLY A 375 7.40 -2.09 43.87
CA GLY A 375 6.93 -2.62 42.58
C GLY A 375 6.26 -1.55 41.74
N TRP A 376 6.38 -1.69 40.42
CA TRP A 376 5.67 -0.87 39.44
C TRP A 376 4.48 -1.65 38.88
N PRO A 377 3.45 -0.99 38.35
CA PRO A 377 2.39 -1.69 37.63
C PRO A 377 2.97 -2.52 36.47
N PRO A 378 2.40 -3.70 36.18
CA PRO A 378 2.88 -4.61 35.13
C PRO A 378 2.74 -4.07 33.70
#